data_AF-A0A2G8KCU1-F1
#
_entry.id   AF-A0A2G8KCU1-F1
#
_cell.length_a   1.000
_cell.length_b   1.000
_cell.length_c   1.000
_cell.angle_alpha   90.00
_cell.angle_beta   90.00
_cell.angle_gamma   90.00
#
_symmetry.space_group_name_H-M   'P 1'
#
loop_
_entity.id
_entity.type
_entity.pdbx_description
1 polymer ?
#
loop_
_entity_poly.entity_id
_entity_poly.type
_entity_poly.pdbx_seq_one_letter_code
_entity_poly.pdbx_strand_id
1 'polypeptide(L)'
;MATEDVPTKPAVPVVGHVITDDDIGVKQGIKIQAINFNKVFKLLTDPHSTTLYDRHFHALQRLIRHYKSGLLLKDLVQAFKIINVCADRAASHSDYLQPMQELLKICSLPFLKEKSSDETVYSQIVVRVHFTIRDIKLELANTILSIYTQKPSSQKFKDQLPCSQAYNISMLEKSDVAETLVKSLSLLEQDLEVKLCLMNVLQHLSSFSKPNCDKMLSADAASRIASRMNDPDPSGRLLFRSIEILWNLIENGNREEVSRQLNSLVCLNALKDAFSERMTQVTVTMIDN
;
A
#
# COMPACT_ATOMS: atom_id res chain seq x y z
N MET A 1 -70.55 44.88 -21.23
CA MET A 1 -69.19 44.34 -21.43
C MET A 1 -68.30 44.98 -20.39
N ALA A 2 -68.04 44.26 -19.29
CA ALA A 2 -67.22 44.75 -18.19
C ALA A 2 -66.25 43.64 -17.79
N THR A 3 -64.98 43.96 -17.91
CA THR A 3 -63.80 43.21 -17.50
C THR A 3 -63.64 43.32 -15.99
N GLU A 4 -63.56 42.20 -15.27
CA GLU A 4 -63.15 42.19 -13.87
C GLU A 4 -61.80 41.47 -13.73
N ASP A 5 -60.88 42.19 -13.09
CA ASP A 5 -59.48 41.89 -12.82
C ASP A 5 -59.29 40.69 -11.88
N VAL A 6 -58.39 39.78 -12.27
CA VAL A 6 -57.86 38.71 -11.40
C VAL A 6 -56.57 39.22 -10.72
N PRO A 7 -56.44 39.18 -9.38
CA PRO A 7 -55.25 39.69 -8.70
C PRO A 7 -54.05 38.75 -8.89
N THR A 8 -52.96 39.28 -9.44
CA THR A 8 -51.65 38.61 -9.55
C THR A 8 -50.98 38.45 -8.18
N LYS A 9 -50.62 37.21 -7.83
CA LYS A 9 -49.78 36.89 -6.64
C LYS A 9 -48.42 37.61 -6.71
N PRO A 10 -47.90 38.13 -5.58
CA PRO A 10 -46.58 38.76 -5.55
C PRO A 10 -45.47 37.72 -5.74
N ALA A 11 -44.50 38.05 -6.59
CA ALA A 11 -43.33 37.22 -6.87
C ALA A 11 -42.40 37.18 -5.64
N VAL A 12 -42.06 35.97 -5.19
CA VAL A 12 -41.07 35.75 -4.14
C VAL A 12 -39.68 36.12 -4.69
N PRO A 13 -38.90 36.99 -4.03
CA PRO A 13 -37.58 37.36 -4.50
C PRO A 13 -36.63 36.16 -4.38
N VAL A 14 -35.98 35.79 -5.48
CA VAL A 14 -34.96 34.75 -5.51
C VAL A 14 -33.65 35.35 -4.98
N VAL A 15 -33.24 34.94 -3.79
CA VAL A 15 -31.95 35.32 -3.20
C VAL A 15 -30.84 34.61 -3.98
N GLY A 16 -30.22 35.34 -4.91
CA GLY A 16 -29.31 34.78 -5.91
C GLY A 16 -27.91 34.41 -5.40
N HIS A 17 -27.54 34.74 -4.17
CA HIS A 17 -26.22 34.43 -3.61
C HIS A 17 -26.35 33.87 -2.19
N VAL A 18 -26.25 32.54 -2.08
CA VAL A 18 -25.97 31.88 -0.80
C VAL A 18 -24.47 32.01 -0.59
N ILE A 19 -24.07 32.88 0.34
CA ILE A 19 -22.68 32.94 0.81
C ILE A 19 -22.37 31.56 1.43
N THR A 20 -21.46 30.83 0.83
CA THR A 20 -21.04 29.52 1.34
C THR A 20 -19.99 29.71 2.43
N ASP A 21 -19.84 28.75 3.35
CA ASP A 21 -18.78 28.81 4.39
C ASP A 21 -17.36 28.95 3.80
N ASP A 22 -17.19 28.62 2.51
CA ASP A 22 -16.00 28.84 1.71
C ASP A 22 -15.72 30.33 1.47
N ASP A 23 -16.76 31.14 1.28
CA ASP A 23 -16.69 32.59 1.04
C ASP A 23 -16.43 33.39 2.34
N ILE A 24 -16.76 32.80 3.49
CA ILE A 24 -16.56 33.39 4.83
C ILE A 24 -15.17 33.02 5.40
N GLY A 25 -14.40 32.16 4.72
CA GLY A 25 -13.04 31.77 5.15
C GLY A 25 -13.00 30.87 6.39
N VAL A 26 -14.13 30.28 6.79
CA VAL A 26 -14.26 29.44 8.01
C VAL A 26 -13.55 28.09 7.86
N LYS A 27 -13.44 27.59 6.62
CA LYS A 27 -12.84 26.29 6.33
C LYS A 27 -11.42 26.46 5.78
N GLN A 28 -10.41 26.13 6.59
CA GLN A 28 -8.99 26.15 6.22
C GLN A 28 -8.47 24.74 5.91
N GLY A 29 -7.81 24.54 4.76
CA GLY A 29 -7.18 23.27 4.40
C GLY A 29 -7.05 23.04 2.89
N ILE A 30 -6.31 22.01 2.50
CA ILE A 30 -6.14 21.62 1.09
C ILE A 30 -7.48 21.08 0.55
N LYS A 31 -7.90 21.55 -0.64
CA LYS A 31 -9.08 21.06 -1.37
C LYS A 31 -8.63 20.16 -2.52
N ILE A 32 -8.90 18.85 -2.41
CA ILE A 32 -8.65 17.92 -3.51
C ILE A 32 -9.83 17.98 -4.49
N GLN A 33 -9.58 18.47 -5.70
CA GLN A 33 -10.58 18.41 -6.79
C GLN A 33 -10.58 17.02 -7.41
N ALA A 34 -11.74 16.38 -7.42
CA ALA A 34 -11.89 15.04 -7.97
C ALA A 34 -11.61 15.03 -9.49
N ILE A 35 -10.59 14.28 -9.91
CA ILE A 35 -10.40 13.94 -11.32
C ILE A 35 -11.17 12.67 -11.62
N ASN A 36 -11.76 12.58 -12.80
CA ASN A 36 -12.40 11.36 -13.26
C ASN A 36 -11.34 10.29 -13.63
N PHE A 37 -10.98 9.46 -12.66
CA PHE A 37 -10.08 8.32 -12.83
C PHE A 37 -10.53 7.36 -13.95
N ASN A 38 -11.84 7.18 -14.14
CA ASN A 38 -12.36 6.30 -15.19
C ASN A 38 -12.00 6.80 -16.60
N LYS A 39 -11.97 8.13 -16.82
CA LYS A 39 -11.53 8.68 -18.10
C LYS A 39 -10.05 8.41 -18.37
N VAL A 40 -9.21 8.54 -17.36
CA VAL A 40 -7.76 8.26 -17.47
C VAL A 40 -7.55 6.76 -17.74
N PHE A 41 -8.22 5.89 -17.00
CA PHE A 41 -8.12 4.45 -17.21
C PHE A 41 -8.59 4.01 -18.59
N LYS A 42 -9.72 4.54 -19.09
CA LYS A 42 -10.19 4.27 -20.45
C LYS A 42 -9.16 4.70 -21.48
N LEU A 43 -8.60 5.91 -21.34
CA LEU A 43 -7.53 6.38 -22.23
C LEU A 43 -6.33 5.42 -22.25
N LEU A 44 -5.96 4.85 -21.10
CA LEU A 44 -4.82 3.92 -21.01
C LEU A 44 -5.13 2.50 -21.48
N THR A 45 -6.40 2.11 -21.67
CA THR A 45 -6.78 0.73 -22.00
C THR A 45 -7.50 0.59 -23.33
N ASP A 46 -8.01 1.68 -23.90
CA ASP A 46 -8.72 1.66 -25.18
C ASP A 46 -7.76 1.24 -26.33
N PRO A 47 -8.15 0.26 -27.16
CA PRO A 47 -7.33 -0.22 -28.27
C PRO A 47 -6.88 0.89 -29.23
N HIS A 48 -7.73 1.90 -29.46
CA HIS A 48 -7.48 2.99 -30.40
C HIS A 48 -6.57 4.08 -29.82
N SER A 49 -6.33 4.08 -28.51
CA SER A 49 -5.38 5.00 -27.87
C SER A 49 -4.08 4.33 -27.45
N THR A 50 -3.89 3.03 -27.69
CA THR A 50 -2.74 2.26 -27.20
C THR A 50 -1.37 2.90 -27.43
N THR A 51 -1.19 3.59 -28.56
CA THR A 51 0.06 4.26 -28.97
C THR A 51 0.08 5.77 -28.71
N LEU A 52 -0.96 6.35 -28.11
CA LEU A 52 -1.04 7.79 -27.82
C LEU A 52 -0.28 8.17 -26.54
N TYR A 53 1.01 7.84 -26.51
CA TYR A 53 1.90 7.96 -25.35
C TYR A 53 1.87 9.36 -24.73
N ASP A 54 2.00 10.42 -25.52
CA ASP A 54 1.97 11.81 -25.02
C ASP A 54 0.67 12.13 -24.27
N ARG A 55 -0.47 11.66 -24.81
CA ARG A 55 -1.77 11.86 -24.15
C ARG A 55 -1.87 11.07 -22.85
N HIS A 56 -1.29 9.86 -22.81
CA HIS A 56 -1.24 9.04 -21.61
C HIS A 56 -0.44 9.74 -20.52
N PHE A 57 0.77 10.18 -20.85
CA PHE A 57 1.66 10.85 -19.90
C PHE A 57 1.08 12.18 -19.42
N HIS A 58 0.47 12.98 -20.29
CA HIS A 58 -0.23 14.18 -19.87
C HIS A 58 -1.39 13.89 -18.90
N ALA A 59 -2.19 12.85 -19.15
CA ALA A 59 -3.28 12.46 -18.28
C ALA A 59 -2.79 11.95 -16.91
N LEU A 60 -1.75 11.12 -16.91
CA LEU A 60 -1.10 10.59 -15.70
C LEU A 60 -0.47 11.71 -14.87
N GLN A 61 0.29 12.60 -15.50
CA GLN A 61 0.92 13.74 -14.83
C GLN A 61 -0.12 14.70 -14.25
N ARG A 62 -1.24 14.92 -14.93
CA ARG A 62 -2.36 15.66 -14.36
C ARG A 62 -2.92 14.95 -13.13
N LEU A 63 -3.13 13.64 -13.19
CA LEU A 63 -3.63 12.87 -12.06
C LEU A 63 -2.70 12.96 -10.84
N ILE A 64 -1.40 12.75 -11.05
CA ILE A 64 -0.36 12.84 -10.02
C ILE A 64 -0.37 14.22 -9.36
N ARG A 65 -0.43 15.31 -10.15
CA ARG A 65 -0.44 16.67 -9.61
C ARG A 65 -1.62 16.98 -8.70
N HIS A 66 -2.80 16.44 -9.01
CA HIS A 66 -4.00 16.73 -8.25
C HIS A 66 -4.11 15.95 -6.94
N TYR A 67 -3.52 14.75 -6.88
CA TYR A 67 -3.56 13.88 -5.70
C TYR A 67 -2.23 13.87 -4.92
N LYS A 68 -1.38 14.90 -5.10
CA LYS A 68 -0.11 15.07 -4.36
C LYS A 68 -0.23 15.02 -2.84
N SER A 69 -1.43 15.24 -2.30
CA SER A 69 -1.70 15.28 -0.87
C SER A 69 -2.42 14.02 -0.34
N GLY A 70 -2.69 13.03 -1.18
CA GLY A 70 -3.34 11.77 -0.79
C GLY A 70 -4.51 11.40 -1.69
N LEU A 71 -4.97 10.15 -1.59
CA LEU A 71 -6.06 9.59 -2.40
C LEU A 71 -7.34 9.44 -1.59
N LEU A 72 -8.48 9.73 -2.24
CA LEU A 72 -9.81 9.48 -1.68
C LEU A 72 -10.15 7.99 -1.76
N LEU A 73 -10.81 7.43 -0.74
CA LEU A 73 -11.22 6.02 -0.70
C LEU A 73 -12.02 5.60 -1.96
N LYS A 74 -12.93 6.45 -2.42
CA LYS A 74 -13.76 6.20 -3.61
C LYS A 74 -12.95 5.99 -4.90
N ASP A 75 -11.74 6.55 -4.96
CA ASP A 75 -10.88 6.54 -6.14
C ASP A 75 -9.83 5.41 -6.10
N LEU A 76 -9.60 4.78 -4.95
CA LEU A 76 -8.51 3.81 -4.75
C LEU A 76 -8.55 2.63 -5.71
N VAL A 77 -9.72 2.02 -5.90
CA VAL A 77 -9.88 0.89 -6.83
C VAL A 77 -9.40 1.26 -8.23
N GLN A 78 -9.75 2.47 -8.68
CA GLN A 78 -9.38 2.93 -10.01
C GLN A 78 -7.92 3.40 -10.08
N ALA A 79 -7.37 3.94 -9.00
CA ALA A 79 -5.95 4.26 -8.88
C ALA A 79 -5.07 3.01 -9.03
N PHE A 80 -5.38 1.93 -8.30
CA PHE A 80 -4.62 0.67 -8.42
C PHE A 80 -4.76 0.02 -9.79
N LYS A 81 -5.92 0.13 -10.46
CA LYS A 81 -6.07 -0.30 -11.85
C LYS A 81 -5.15 0.47 -12.79
N ILE A 82 -5.01 1.79 -12.62
CA ILE A 82 -4.10 2.61 -13.43
C ILE A 82 -2.64 2.21 -13.16
N ILE A 83 -2.26 2.01 -11.90
CA ILE A 83 -0.91 1.55 -11.52
C ILE A 83 -0.58 0.21 -12.19
N ASN A 84 -1.52 -0.75 -12.16
CA ASN A 84 -1.32 -2.05 -12.81
C ASN A 84 -1.16 -1.91 -14.33
N VAL A 85 -1.97 -1.07 -15.00
CA VAL A 85 -1.80 -0.81 -16.44
C VAL A 85 -0.45 -0.18 -16.77
N CYS A 86 0.03 0.75 -15.92
CA CYS A 86 1.36 1.32 -16.07
C CYS A 86 2.45 0.24 -15.88
N ALA A 87 2.29 -0.66 -14.91
CA ALA A 87 3.22 -1.77 -14.68
C ALA A 87 3.29 -2.72 -15.89
N ASP A 88 2.13 -3.09 -16.46
CA ASP A 88 2.06 -3.94 -17.64
C ASP A 88 2.73 -3.27 -18.86
N ARG A 89 2.50 -1.96 -19.05
CA ARG A 89 3.08 -1.19 -20.16
C ARG A 89 4.57 -0.91 -19.96
N ALA A 90 5.05 -0.81 -18.73
CA ALA A 90 6.46 -0.56 -18.43
C ALA A 90 7.38 -1.66 -18.97
N ALA A 91 6.87 -2.89 -19.14
CA ALA A 91 7.61 -3.98 -19.77
C ALA A 91 7.94 -3.71 -21.24
N SER A 92 7.10 -2.96 -21.95
CA SER A 92 7.29 -2.62 -23.37
C SER A 92 7.78 -1.19 -23.60
N HIS A 93 7.53 -0.29 -22.64
CA HIS A 93 7.86 1.12 -22.75
C HIS A 93 8.24 1.69 -21.39
N SER A 94 9.54 1.85 -21.15
CA SER A 94 10.12 2.20 -19.84
C SER A 94 9.62 3.52 -19.26
N ASP A 95 9.13 4.44 -20.10
CA ASP A 95 8.68 5.78 -19.66
C ASP A 95 7.44 5.71 -18.75
N TYR A 96 6.72 4.58 -18.72
CA TYR A 96 5.65 4.35 -17.73
C TYR A 96 6.18 4.12 -16.31
N LEU A 97 7.46 3.83 -16.13
CA LEU A 97 8.06 3.60 -14.80
C LEU A 97 7.95 4.84 -13.91
N GLN A 98 8.24 6.02 -14.46
CA GLN A 98 8.27 7.27 -13.71
C GLN A 98 6.89 7.68 -13.18
N PRO A 99 5.82 7.74 -14.01
CA PRO A 99 4.48 8.00 -13.51
C PRO A 99 4.01 6.96 -12.50
N MET A 100 4.40 5.69 -12.68
CA MET A 100 4.02 4.61 -11.79
C MET A 100 4.67 4.76 -10.40
N GLN A 101 5.96 5.12 -10.34
CA GLN A 101 6.65 5.44 -9.09
C GLN A 101 6.01 6.64 -8.38
N GLU A 102 5.64 7.70 -9.11
CA GLU A 102 4.96 8.85 -8.52
C GLU A 102 3.57 8.51 -7.97
N LEU A 103 2.82 7.67 -8.67
CA LEU A 103 1.53 7.17 -8.18
C LEU A 103 1.67 6.32 -6.91
N LEU A 104 2.71 5.49 -6.83
CA LEU A 104 3.01 4.72 -5.61
C LEU A 104 3.38 5.65 -4.45
N LYS A 105 4.20 6.67 -4.69
CA LYS A 105 4.51 7.70 -3.67
C LYS A 105 3.24 8.36 -3.14
N ILE A 106 2.27 8.66 -4.01
CA ILE A 106 0.96 9.17 -3.58
C ILE A 106 0.20 8.14 -2.74
N CYS A 107 0.26 6.85 -3.10
CA CYS A 107 -0.36 5.77 -2.31
C CYS A 107 0.31 5.58 -0.94
N SER A 108 1.54 6.04 -0.75
CA SER A 108 2.22 6.03 0.55
C SER A 108 1.68 7.08 1.54
N LEU A 109 0.89 8.04 1.05
CA LEU A 109 0.23 9.05 1.88
C LEU A 109 -1.04 8.48 2.53
N PRO A 110 -1.48 9.02 3.68
CA PRO A 110 -2.72 8.58 4.30
C PRO A 110 -3.91 8.67 3.35
N PHE A 111 -4.66 7.58 3.21
CA PHE A 111 -5.91 7.60 2.46
C PHE A 111 -6.94 8.48 3.14
N LEU A 112 -7.73 9.18 2.33
CA LEU A 112 -8.64 10.22 2.77
C LEU A 112 -10.10 9.77 2.61
N LYS A 113 -10.91 10.07 3.61
CA LYS A 113 -12.36 9.89 3.61
C LYS A 113 -13.07 11.23 3.64
N GLU A 114 -14.24 11.30 2.99
CA GLU A 114 -15.12 12.47 3.01
C GLU A 114 -16.19 12.31 4.09
N LYS A 115 -16.55 11.08 4.43
CA LYS A 115 -17.55 10.74 5.46
C LYS A 115 -17.04 9.62 6.36
N SER A 116 -17.50 9.58 7.61
CA SER A 116 -17.20 8.47 8.52
C SER A 116 -17.68 7.11 8.01
N SER A 117 -18.78 7.09 7.25
CA SER A 117 -19.32 5.89 6.60
C SER A 117 -18.45 5.34 5.47
N ASP A 118 -17.48 6.10 4.96
CA ASP A 118 -16.70 5.66 3.81
C ASP A 118 -15.88 4.41 4.14
N GLU A 119 -15.37 4.28 5.37
CA GLU A 119 -14.60 3.11 5.79
C GLU A 119 -15.43 1.81 5.77
N THR A 120 -16.74 1.89 6.01
CA THR A 120 -17.63 0.71 5.91
C THR A 120 -18.01 0.44 4.45
N VAL A 121 -18.34 1.49 3.69
CA VAL A 121 -18.70 1.40 2.26
C VAL A 121 -17.55 0.84 1.42
N TYR A 122 -16.32 1.25 1.71
CA TYR A 122 -15.12 0.86 0.98
C TYR A 122 -14.30 -0.23 1.68
N SER A 123 -14.89 -0.93 2.65
CA SER A 123 -14.25 -1.99 3.43
C SER A 123 -13.76 -3.20 2.62
N GLN A 124 -14.17 -3.32 1.36
CA GLN A 124 -13.78 -4.38 0.42
C GLN A 124 -12.74 -3.92 -0.62
N ILE A 125 -12.06 -2.79 -0.42
CA ILE A 125 -10.96 -2.42 -1.31
C ILE A 125 -9.84 -3.45 -1.16
N VAL A 126 -9.71 -4.31 -2.17
CA VAL A 126 -8.62 -5.28 -2.27
C VAL A 126 -7.48 -4.63 -3.04
N VAL A 127 -6.38 -4.36 -2.33
CA VAL A 127 -5.14 -3.89 -2.94
C VAL A 127 -4.42 -5.09 -3.56
N ARG A 128 -4.46 -5.22 -4.89
CA ARG A 128 -3.63 -6.18 -5.64
C ARG A 128 -2.55 -5.41 -6.39
N VAL A 129 -1.30 -5.55 -5.93
CA VAL A 129 -0.15 -4.92 -6.57
C VAL A 129 0.80 -6.00 -7.05
N HIS A 130 1.16 -5.96 -8.33
CA HIS A 130 2.12 -6.88 -8.92
C HIS A 130 3.55 -6.40 -8.67
N PHE A 131 4.38 -7.24 -8.06
CA PHE A 131 5.77 -6.95 -7.66
C PHE A 131 6.77 -7.39 -8.74
N THR A 132 6.62 -6.94 -9.99
CA THR A 132 7.45 -7.44 -11.11
C THR A 132 8.76 -6.67 -11.29
N ILE A 133 8.80 -5.37 -11.00
CA ILE A 133 9.96 -4.51 -11.34
C ILE A 133 10.76 -4.13 -10.08
N ARG A 134 12.09 -4.29 -10.11
CA ARG A 134 13.00 -4.06 -8.97
C ARG A 134 12.81 -2.70 -8.29
N ASP A 135 12.91 -1.62 -9.04
CA ASP A 135 12.85 -0.25 -8.51
C ASP A 135 11.48 0.12 -7.93
N ILE A 136 10.47 -0.66 -8.31
CA ILE A 136 9.09 -0.54 -7.82
C ILE A 136 8.92 -1.29 -6.50
N LYS A 137 9.65 -2.40 -6.28
CA LYS A 137 9.54 -3.21 -5.07
C LYS A 137 9.90 -2.40 -3.81
N LEU A 138 10.93 -1.54 -3.89
CA LEU A 138 11.32 -0.68 -2.77
C LEU A 138 10.25 0.38 -2.46
N GLU A 139 9.77 1.10 -3.47
CA GLU A 139 8.75 2.14 -3.30
C GLU A 139 7.43 1.54 -2.79
N LEU A 140 7.06 0.37 -3.30
CA LEU A 140 5.88 -0.37 -2.87
C LEU A 140 6.00 -0.87 -1.44
N ALA A 141 7.18 -1.40 -1.05
CA ALA A 141 7.44 -1.82 0.32
C ALA A 141 7.35 -0.64 1.30
N ASN A 142 7.91 0.52 0.94
CA ASN A 142 7.77 1.76 1.71
C ASN A 142 6.31 2.21 1.80
N THR A 143 5.57 2.11 0.70
CA THR A 143 4.14 2.43 0.64
C THR A 143 3.33 1.57 1.61
N ILE A 144 3.53 0.24 1.58
CA ILE A 144 2.81 -0.70 2.45
C ILE A 144 3.17 -0.42 3.92
N LEU A 145 4.45 -0.21 4.21
CA LEU A 145 4.89 0.11 5.57
C LEU A 145 4.27 1.42 6.08
N SER A 146 4.18 2.44 5.22
CA SER A 146 3.54 3.72 5.55
C SER A 146 2.06 3.54 5.86
N ILE A 147 1.33 2.76 5.04
CA ILE A 147 -0.09 2.45 5.26
C ILE A 147 -0.29 1.72 6.60
N TYR A 148 0.59 0.77 6.94
CA TYR A 148 0.47 -0.05 8.14
C TYR A 148 0.85 0.70 9.43
N THR A 149 1.94 1.47 9.38
CA THR A 149 2.47 2.19 10.56
C THR A 149 1.82 3.54 10.80
N GLN A 150 1.25 4.14 9.76
CA GLN A 150 0.53 5.42 9.74
C GLN A 150 1.10 6.48 10.71
N LYS A 151 2.11 7.24 10.26
CA LYS A 151 2.49 8.47 10.99
C LYS A 151 1.40 9.52 10.79
N PRO A 152 0.93 10.20 11.86
CA PRO A 152 -0.06 11.26 11.73
C PRO A 152 0.49 12.38 10.83
N SER A 153 -0.19 12.64 9.72
CA SER A 153 0.15 13.77 8.85
C SER A 153 -0.22 15.07 9.53
N SER A 154 0.67 16.07 9.49
CA SER A 154 0.40 17.43 9.95
C SER A 154 -0.49 18.21 8.97
N GLN A 155 -0.78 17.65 7.78
CA GLN A 155 -1.60 18.31 6.78
C GLN A 155 -3.09 18.34 7.18
N LYS A 156 -3.67 19.54 7.14
CA LYS A 156 -5.10 19.76 7.36
C LYS A 156 -5.83 19.87 6.01
N PHE A 157 -6.91 19.10 5.87
CA PHE A 157 -7.79 19.14 4.70
C PHE A 157 -9.11 19.80 5.05
N LYS A 158 -9.74 20.42 4.06
CA LYS A 158 -10.91 21.28 4.26
C LYS A 158 -12.16 20.51 4.70
N ASP A 159 -12.42 19.36 4.07
CA ASP A 159 -13.61 18.52 4.28
C ASP A 159 -13.27 17.02 4.28
N GLN A 160 -11.98 16.69 4.39
CA GLN A 160 -11.47 15.32 4.28
C GLN A 160 -10.68 14.99 5.53
N LEU A 161 -10.74 13.74 5.96
CA LEU A 161 -9.98 13.25 7.11
C LEU A 161 -9.16 12.04 6.68
N PRO A 162 -8.00 11.80 7.30
CA PRO A 162 -7.29 10.54 7.12
C PRO A 162 -8.16 9.37 7.62
N CYS A 163 -8.01 8.22 6.98
CA CYS A 163 -8.62 6.98 7.44
C CYS A 163 -8.00 6.53 8.78
N SER A 164 -8.76 5.75 9.54
CA SER A 164 -8.28 5.15 10.78
C SER A 164 -7.20 4.10 10.52
N GLN A 165 -6.28 3.92 11.48
CA GLN A 165 -5.27 2.87 11.41
C GLN A 165 -5.91 1.47 11.35
N ALA A 166 -7.00 1.26 12.09
CA ALA A 166 -7.76 0.02 12.08
C ALA A 166 -8.31 -0.30 10.67
N TYR A 167 -8.81 0.71 9.94
CA TYR A 167 -9.24 0.53 8.56
C TYR A 167 -8.08 0.14 7.64
N ASN A 168 -6.94 0.84 7.73
CA ASN A 168 -5.76 0.56 6.90
C ASN A 168 -5.20 -0.85 7.13
N ILE A 169 -5.14 -1.28 8.40
CA ILE A 169 -4.76 -2.66 8.77
C ILE A 169 -5.76 -3.65 8.18
N SER A 170 -7.07 -3.44 8.39
CA SER A 170 -8.11 -4.33 7.87
C SER A 170 -8.08 -4.46 6.34
N MET A 171 -7.78 -3.36 5.63
CA MET A 171 -7.62 -3.36 4.19
C MET A 171 -6.45 -4.26 3.75
N LEU A 172 -5.30 -4.15 4.42
CA LEU A 172 -4.13 -5.00 4.14
C LEU A 172 -4.40 -6.47 4.50
N GLU A 173 -5.06 -6.73 5.62
CA GLU A 173 -5.47 -8.08 6.04
C GLU A 173 -6.39 -8.78 5.04
N LYS A 174 -7.24 -8.03 4.33
CA LYS A 174 -8.10 -8.57 3.28
C LYS A 174 -7.38 -8.74 1.94
N SER A 175 -6.24 -8.09 1.75
CA SER A 175 -5.45 -8.15 0.51
C SER A 175 -4.53 -9.37 0.42
N ASP A 176 -4.02 -9.67 -0.78
CA ASP A 176 -3.05 -10.77 -1.01
C ASP A 176 -1.59 -10.32 -0.79
N VAL A 177 -1.37 -9.15 -0.18
CA VAL A 177 -0.04 -8.52 -0.09
C VAL A 177 0.93 -9.38 0.71
N ALA A 178 0.54 -9.89 1.88
CA ALA A 178 1.42 -10.69 2.73
C ALA A 178 1.88 -11.98 2.01
N GLU A 179 0.95 -12.69 1.38
CA GLU A 179 1.22 -13.89 0.59
C GLU A 179 2.13 -13.59 -0.62
N THR A 180 1.84 -12.52 -1.35
CA THR A 180 2.61 -12.11 -2.53
C THR A 180 4.03 -11.73 -2.18
N LEU A 181 4.23 -11.02 -1.07
CA LEU A 181 5.55 -10.64 -0.57
C LEU A 181 6.40 -11.87 -0.24
N VAL A 182 5.83 -12.86 0.46
CA VAL A 182 6.52 -14.12 0.76
C VAL A 182 6.93 -14.85 -0.52
N LYS A 183 6.00 -14.98 -1.48
CA LYS A 183 6.29 -15.61 -2.78
C LYS A 183 7.38 -14.86 -3.55
N SER A 184 7.43 -13.54 -3.45
CA SER A 184 8.42 -12.73 -4.15
C SER A 184 9.86 -12.87 -3.61
N LEU A 185 10.04 -13.37 -2.38
CA LEU A 185 11.37 -13.58 -1.78
C LEU A 185 12.24 -14.54 -2.60
N SER A 186 11.66 -15.54 -3.26
CA SER A 186 12.42 -16.47 -4.12
C SER A 186 12.99 -15.82 -5.37
N LEU A 187 12.54 -14.61 -5.72
CA LEU A 187 13.06 -13.86 -6.87
C LEU A 187 14.17 -12.87 -6.46
N LEU A 188 14.55 -12.83 -5.18
CA LEU A 188 15.46 -11.82 -4.61
C LEU A 188 16.73 -12.43 -4.03
N GLU A 189 17.12 -13.64 -4.45
CA GLU A 189 18.26 -14.34 -3.87
C GLU A 189 19.55 -13.51 -3.91
N GLN A 190 19.77 -12.79 -5.00
CA GLN A 190 20.96 -11.97 -5.26
C GLN A 190 20.79 -10.49 -4.88
N ASP A 191 19.61 -10.06 -4.43
CA ASP A 191 19.29 -8.67 -4.16
C ASP A 191 18.99 -8.45 -2.67
N LEU A 192 20.07 -8.41 -1.88
CA LEU A 192 20.00 -8.31 -0.42
C LEU A 192 19.24 -7.06 0.04
N GLU A 193 19.42 -5.92 -0.63
CA GLU A 193 18.77 -4.66 -0.27
C GLU A 193 17.24 -4.78 -0.36
N VAL A 194 16.74 -5.24 -1.51
CA VAL A 194 15.30 -5.42 -1.71
C VAL A 194 14.76 -6.53 -0.83
N LYS A 195 15.51 -7.64 -0.66
CA LYS A 195 15.16 -8.73 0.26
C LYS A 195 14.97 -8.20 1.68
N LEU A 196 15.94 -7.45 2.22
CA LEU A 196 15.85 -6.85 3.55
C LEU A 196 14.66 -5.89 3.67
N CYS A 197 14.37 -5.10 2.62
CA CYS A 197 13.21 -4.22 2.59
C CYS A 197 11.90 -5.01 2.72
N LEU A 198 11.72 -6.08 1.93
CA LEU A 198 10.52 -6.93 2.02
C LEU A 198 10.41 -7.65 3.35
N MET A 199 11.53 -8.14 3.89
CA MET A 199 11.59 -8.72 5.23
C MET A 199 11.12 -7.74 6.31
N ASN A 200 11.47 -6.46 6.19
CA ASN A 200 10.97 -5.43 7.10
C ASN A 200 9.44 -5.30 7.04
N VAL A 201 8.85 -5.34 5.85
CA VAL A 201 7.39 -5.25 5.68
C VAL A 201 6.71 -6.49 6.27
N LEU A 202 7.22 -7.69 5.97
CA LEU A 202 6.70 -8.96 6.50
C LEU A 202 6.78 -9.02 8.03
N GLN A 203 7.84 -8.48 8.62
CA GLN A 203 7.98 -8.33 10.08
C GLN A 203 6.81 -7.53 10.67
N HIS A 204 6.49 -6.36 10.10
CA HIS A 204 5.38 -5.52 10.59
C HIS A 204 4.02 -6.18 10.37
N LEU A 205 3.80 -6.78 9.20
CA LEU A 205 2.54 -7.47 8.87
C LEU A 205 2.28 -8.66 9.78
N SER A 206 3.33 -9.33 10.27
CA SER A 206 3.20 -10.51 11.15
C SER A 206 3.08 -10.17 12.65
N SER A 207 3.50 -8.97 13.09
CA SER A 207 3.61 -8.66 14.53
C SER A 207 2.29 -8.73 15.30
N PHE A 208 1.17 -8.31 14.68
CA PHE A 208 -0.11 -8.16 15.40
C PHE A 208 -1.34 -8.56 14.56
N SER A 209 -1.15 -9.30 13.47
CA SER A 209 -2.22 -9.64 12.55
C SER A 209 -2.23 -11.13 12.20
N LYS A 210 -3.14 -11.86 12.86
CA LYS A 210 -3.38 -13.28 12.56
C LYS A 210 -3.74 -13.52 11.07
N PRO A 211 -4.64 -12.75 10.43
CA PRO A 211 -4.95 -12.94 9.01
C PRO A 211 -3.72 -12.84 8.10
N ASN A 212 -2.81 -11.90 8.38
CA ASN A 212 -1.57 -11.78 7.62
C ASN A 212 -0.63 -12.97 7.88
N CYS A 213 -0.47 -13.40 9.13
CA CYS A 213 0.32 -14.60 9.45
C CYS A 213 -0.20 -15.85 8.73
N ASP A 214 -1.52 -16.07 8.74
CA ASP A 214 -2.13 -17.22 8.07
C ASP A 214 -1.92 -17.16 6.53
N LYS A 215 -2.01 -15.96 5.92
CA LYS A 215 -1.68 -15.74 4.49
C LYS A 215 -0.20 -15.90 4.16
N MET A 216 0.69 -15.55 5.09
CA MET A 216 2.12 -15.82 4.95
C MET A 216 2.37 -17.33 4.97
N LEU A 217 1.72 -18.04 5.89
CA LEU A 217 1.82 -19.49 6.00
C LEU A 217 1.25 -20.20 4.77
N SER A 218 0.17 -19.74 4.16
CA SER A 218 -0.32 -20.30 2.89
C SER A 218 0.68 -20.15 1.71
N ALA A 219 1.73 -19.34 1.87
CA ALA A 219 2.84 -19.21 0.93
C ALA A 219 4.14 -19.89 1.40
N ASP A 220 4.07 -20.78 2.39
CA ASP A 220 5.21 -21.47 3.00
C ASP A 220 6.25 -20.52 3.64
N ALA A 221 5.79 -19.40 4.23
CA ALA A 221 6.69 -18.38 4.79
C ALA A 221 7.71 -18.92 5.78
N ALA A 222 7.31 -19.80 6.70
CA ALA A 222 8.21 -20.27 7.73
C ALA A 222 9.38 -21.07 7.13
N SER A 223 9.08 -21.94 6.15
CA SER A 223 10.11 -22.71 5.45
C SER A 223 11.02 -21.83 4.59
N ARG A 224 10.42 -20.92 3.81
CA ARG A 224 11.17 -20.01 2.91
C ARG A 224 12.09 -19.07 3.65
N ILE A 225 11.66 -18.56 4.80
CA ILE A 225 12.44 -17.65 5.63
C ILE A 225 13.53 -18.42 6.38
N ALA A 226 13.18 -19.51 7.07
CA ALA A 226 14.15 -20.29 7.84
C ALA A 226 15.28 -20.86 6.98
N SER A 227 14.97 -21.40 5.80
CA SER A 227 15.98 -21.98 4.91
C SER A 227 17.02 -20.98 4.37
N ARG A 228 16.75 -19.67 4.43
CA ARG A 228 17.60 -18.61 3.88
C ARG A 228 18.01 -17.55 4.90
N MET A 229 17.76 -17.78 6.19
CA MET A 229 18.07 -16.81 7.25
C MET A 229 19.58 -16.60 7.48
N ASN A 230 20.41 -17.53 7.00
CA ASN A 230 21.87 -17.49 7.07
C ASN A 230 22.52 -17.08 5.73
N ASP A 231 21.74 -16.59 4.75
CA ASP A 231 22.34 -16.02 3.53
C ASP A 231 23.32 -14.88 3.90
N PRO A 232 24.39 -14.65 3.12
CA PRO A 232 25.39 -13.63 3.43
C PRO A 232 24.77 -12.23 3.61
N ASP A 233 24.90 -11.68 4.82
CA ASP A 233 24.48 -10.32 5.18
C ASP A 233 25.47 -9.71 6.19
N PRO A 234 26.36 -8.80 5.75
CA PRO A 234 27.33 -8.15 6.65
C PRO A 234 26.68 -7.38 7.80
N SER A 235 25.42 -6.95 7.64
CA SER A 235 24.70 -6.20 8.68
C SER A 235 24.05 -7.10 9.73
N GLY A 236 23.91 -8.41 9.47
CA GLY A 236 23.22 -9.37 10.31
C GLY A 236 21.70 -9.18 10.42
N ARG A 237 21.13 -8.17 9.75
CA ARG A 237 19.70 -7.80 9.84
C ARG A 237 18.80 -8.89 9.28
N LEU A 238 19.25 -9.64 8.28
CA LEU A 238 18.50 -10.73 7.69
C LEU A 238 18.18 -11.80 8.73
N LEU A 239 19.18 -12.21 9.49
CA LEU A 239 19.01 -13.22 10.55
C LEU A 239 18.01 -12.74 11.61
N PHE A 240 18.23 -11.54 12.16
CA PHE A 240 17.36 -11.00 13.22
C PHE A 240 15.91 -10.87 12.76
N ARG A 241 15.68 -10.30 11.56
CA ARG A 241 14.33 -10.19 11.00
C ARG A 241 13.69 -11.54 10.72
N SER A 242 14.48 -12.51 10.27
CA SER A 242 13.98 -13.88 10.04
C SER A 242 13.50 -14.49 11.34
N ILE A 243 14.29 -14.40 12.41
CA ILE A 243 13.91 -14.91 13.74
C ILE A 243 12.65 -14.23 14.25
N GLU A 244 12.57 -12.89 14.18
CA GLU A 244 11.39 -12.15 14.63
C GLU A 244 10.13 -12.51 13.83
N ILE A 245 10.22 -12.66 12.50
CA ILE A 245 9.09 -13.10 11.69
C ILE A 245 8.68 -14.53 12.08
N LEU A 246 9.62 -15.45 12.21
CA LEU A 246 9.33 -16.83 12.61
C LEU A 246 8.64 -16.87 13.99
N TRP A 247 9.09 -16.06 14.93
CA TRP A 247 8.48 -15.90 16.24
C TRP A 247 7.03 -15.39 16.13
N ASN A 248 6.82 -14.31 15.37
CA ASN A 248 5.48 -13.76 15.13
C ASN A 248 4.53 -14.79 14.49
N LEU A 249 5.02 -15.63 13.58
CA LEU A 249 4.23 -16.70 12.96
C LEU A 249 3.83 -17.77 13.99
N ILE A 250 4.71 -18.12 14.93
CA ILE A 250 4.42 -19.06 16.02
C ILE A 250 3.38 -18.49 17.00
N GLU A 251 3.49 -17.20 17.33
CA GLU A 251 2.59 -16.55 18.29
C GLU A 251 1.20 -16.28 17.70
N ASN A 252 1.14 -15.71 16.49
CA ASN A 252 -0.10 -15.17 15.91
C ASN A 252 -0.72 -16.09 14.84
N GLY A 253 0.07 -16.92 14.18
CA GLY A 253 -0.36 -17.79 13.07
C GLY A 253 -0.92 -19.14 13.51
N ASN A 254 -1.15 -20.03 12.54
CA ASN A 254 -1.47 -21.42 12.80
C ASN A 254 -0.21 -22.21 13.20
N ARG A 255 -0.15 -22.69 14.45
CA ARG A 255 1.04 -23.35 15.01
C ARG A 255 1.34 -24.70 14.36
N GLU A 256 0.31 -25.47 14.02
CA GLU A 256 0.45 -26.76 13.36
C GLU A 256 1.09 -26.58 11.98
N GLU A 257 0.67 -25.55 11.25
CA GLU A 257 1.20 -25.22 9.93
C GLU A 257 2.65 -24.70 10.01
N VAL A 258 2.97 -23.86 11.00
CA VAL A 258 4.36 -23.44 11.26
C VAL A 258 5.24 -24.66 11.54
N SER A 259 4.79 -25.55 12.43
CA SER A 259 5.52 -26.78 12.77
C SER A 259 5.75 -27.64 11.54
N ARG A 260 4.71 -27.84 10.71
CA ARG A 260 4.80 -28.57 9.44
C ARG A 260 5.86 -27.99 8.51
N GLN A 261 5.89 -26.66 8.34
CA GLN A 261 6.81 -25.98 7.43
C GLN A 261 8.27 -25.99 7.93
N LEU A 262 8.47 -25.88 9.25
CA LEU A 262 9.80 -25.91 9.86
C LEU A 262 10.36 -27.33 10.01
N ASN A 263 9.51 -28.36 9.95
CA ASN A 263 9.91 -29.76 10.01
C ASN A 263 10.56 -30.24 8.70
N SER A 264 11.65 -29.58 8.31
CA SER A 264 12.52 -29.99 7.22
C SER A 264 13.97 -29.91 7.68
N LEU A 265 14.79 -30.85 7.21
CA LEU A 265 16.21 -30.89 7.58
C LEU A 265 16.94 -29.58 7.22
N VAL A 266 16.55 -28.92 6.13
CA VAL A 266 17.09 -27.63 5.71
C VAL A 266 16.80 -26.55 6.74
N CYS A 267 15.55 -26.42 7.20
CA CYS A 267 15.18 -25.40 8.19
C CYS A 267 15.81 -25.68 9.55
N LEU A 268 15.82 -26.95 9.99
CA LEU A 268 16.43 -27.35 11.26
C LEU A 268 17.94 -27.09 11.28
N ASN A 269 18.65 -27.39 10.18
CA ASN A 269 20.07 -27.09 10.06
C ASN A 269 20.32 -25.59 10.03
N ALA A 270 19.54 -24.81 9.26
CA ALA A 270 19.70 -23.35 9.23
C ALA A 270 19.52 -22.72 10.61
N LEU A 271 18.51 -23.15 11.37
CA LEU A 271 18.31 -22.70 12.75
C LEU A 271 19.49 -23.11 13.64
N LYS A 272 19.92 -24.37 13.59
CA LYS A 272 21.05 -24.88 14.38
C LYS A 272 22.34 -24.10 14.09
N ASP A 273 22.63 -23.84 12.83
CA ASP A 273 23.84 -23.15 12.40
C ASP A 273 23.82 -21.70 12.87
N ALA A 274 22.67 -21.02 12.72
CA ALA A 274 22.48 -19.66 13.23
C ALA A 274 22.76 -19.55 14.74
N PHE A 275 22.23 -20.50 15.54
CA PHE A 275 22.49 -20.54 16.98
C PHE A 275 23.97 -20.82 17.29
N SER A 276 24.59 -21.77 16.57
CA SER A 276 25.98 -22.19 16.81
C SER A 276 26.98 -21.07 16.50
N GLU A 277 26.78 -20.33 15.41
CA GLU A 277 27.61 -19.19 15.02
C GLU A 277 27.50 -18.03 16.01
N ARG A 278 26.30 -17.74 16.53
CA ARG A 278 26.12 -16.68 17.52
C ARG A 278 26.73 -17.02 18.87
N MET A 279 26.65 -18.28 19.30
CA MET A 279 27.28 -18.73 20.54
C MET A 279 28.82 -18.67 20.46
N THR A 280 29.40 -19.04 19.31
CA THR A 280 30.86 -18.95 19.10
C THR A 280 31.35 -17.51 18.97
N GLN A 281 30.62 -16.61 18.29
CA GLN A 281 30.96 -15.18 18.24
C GLN A 281 30.97 -14.52 19.63
N VAL A 282 29.97 -14.80 20.47
CA VAL A 282 29.91 -14.27 21.85
C VAL A 282 31.10 -14.74 22.69
N THR A 283 31.54 -15.98 22.49
CA THR A 283 32.66 -16.57 23.24
C THR A 283 33.99 -15.91 22.88
N VAL A 284 34.22 -15.55 21.61
CA VAL A 284 35.44 -14.84 21.19
C VAL A 284 35.51 -13.44 21.78
N THR A 285 34.42 -12.67 21.75
CA THR A 285 34.38 -11.31 22.36
C THR A 285 34.52 -11.29 23.89
N MET A 286 34.32 -12.42 24.57
CA MET A 286 34.52 -12.56 26.02
C MET A 286 35.95 -12.99 26.39
N ILE A 287 36.74 -13.47 25.43
CA ILE A 287 38.15 -13.84 25.63
C ILE A 287 39.08 -12.65 25.30
N ASP A 288 38.61 -11.71 24.48
CA ASP A 288 39.36 -10.51 24.06
C ASP A 288 39.09 -9.26 24.94
N ASN A 289 38.40 -9.40 26.09
CA ASN A 289 38.22 -8.36 27.13
C ASN A 289 38.76 -8.85 28.47
#